data_AF-A0A6P0TJJ9-F1
#
_entry.id   AF-A0A6P0TJJ9-F1
#
_cell.length_a   1.000
_cell.length_b   1.000
_cell.length_c   1.000
_cell.angle_alpha   90.00
_cell.angle_beta   90.00
_cell.angle_gamma   90.00
#
_symmetry.space_group_name_H-M   'P 1'
#
loop_
_entity.id
_entity.type
_entity.pdbx_description
1 polymer ?
#
loop_
_entity_poly.entity_id
_entity_poly.type
_entity_poly.pdbx_seq_one_letter_code
_entity_poly.pdbx_strand_id
1 'polypeptide(L)'
;LDRAAPQLIAANETVKAAPLPALQGSAFDVAGGTGFQRPFELATLRLRNMVEALGHWRTYVPSGEYVTQRGGTFLFDAQGAMLYEYGDRGLLGFAENMSNPLSFLDAQLSEPSSTLEAV
;
A
#
# COMPACT_ATOMS: atom_id res chain seq x y z
N LEU A 1 9.84 -17.31 -1.94
CA LEU A 1 11.00 -16.62 -2.56
C LEU A 1 11.23 -17.22 -3.91
N ASP A 2 11.32 -16.38 -4.93
CA ASP A 2 11.69 -16.83 -6.25
C ASP A 2 13.17 -17.25 -6.23
N ARG A 3 13.41 -18.56 -6.29
CA ARG A 3 14.76 -19.14 -6.30
C ARG A 3 15.40 -19.09 -7.70
N ALA A 4 14.64 -18.73 -8.73
CA ALA A 4 15.14 -18.57 -10.09
C ALA A 4 15.62 -17.13 -10.36
N ALA A 5 15.21 -16.17 -9.54
CA ALA A 5 15.63 -14.78 -9.67
C ALA A 5 17.12 -14.61 -9.28
N PRO A 6 17.93 -13.90 -10.09
CA PRO A 6 19.33 -13.65 -9.79
C PRO A 6 19.49 -12.68 -8.62
N GLN A 7 20.66 -12.72 -7.99
CA GLN A 7 21.09 -11.70 -7.03
C GLN A 7 21.25 -10.35 -7.72
N LEU A 8 20.90 -9.28 -7.01
CA LEU A 8 20.91 -7.90 -7.52
C LEU A 8 22.10 -7.10 -7.00
N ILE A 9 22.74 -7.54 -5.92
CA ILE A 9 23.84 -6.89 -5.23
C ILE A 9 25.00 -7.88 -5.14
N ALA A 10 26.15 -7.52 -5.70
CA ALA A 10 27.33 -8.39 -5.65
C ALA A 10 27.90 -8.50 -4.24
N ALA A 11 28.58 -9.61 -3.91
CA ALA A 11 29.09 -9.85 -2.56
C ALA A 11 30.07 -8.77 -2.05
N ASN A 12 30.85 -8.18 -2.95
CA ASN A 12 31.80 -7.09 -2.68
C ASN A 12 31.20 -5.68 -2.84
N GLU A 13 29.94 -5.58 -3.25
CA GLU A 13 29.26 -4.30 -3.41
C GLU A 13 28.86 -3.75 -2.04
N THR A 14 29.11 -2.46 -1.81
CA THR A 14 28.65 -1.77 -0.59
C THR A 14 27.36 -1.02 -0.87
N VAL A 15 26.28 -1.46 -0.22
CA VAL A 15 24.96 -0.86 -0.34
C VAL A 15 24.82 0.27 0.67
N LYS A 16 24.55 1.48 0.17
CA LYS A 16 24.18 2.64 0.97
C LYS A 16 22.66 2.80 0.91
N ALA A 17 21.99 2.62 2.04
CA ALA A 17 20.53 2.73 2.14
C ALA A 17 20.16 3.42 3.45
N ALA A 18 20.50 4.70 3.60
CA ALA A 18 20.10 5.49 4.75
C ALA A 18 18.59 5.36 4.98
N PRO A 19 18.10 5.17 6.22
CA PRO A 19 18.80 5.34 7.50
C PRO A 19 19.64 4.13 7.96
N LEU A 20 19.72 3.05 7.18
CA LEU A 20 20.55 1.90 7.54
C LEU A 20 22.05 2.21 7.37
N PRO A 21 22.92 1.62 8.20
CA PRO A 21 24.36 1.68 7.99
C PRO A 21 24.71 1.05 6.63
N ALA A 22 25.87 1.42 6.08
CA ALA A 22 26.34 0.80 4.84
C ALA A 22 26.64 -0.68 5.08
N LEU A 23 26.09 -1.55 4.24
CA LEU A 23 26.24 -3.01 4.34
C LEU A 23 26.97 -3.53 3.11
N GLN A 24 27.87 -4.50 3.29
CA GLN A 24 28.40 -5.26 2.15
C GLN A 24 27.37 -6.29 1.68
N GLY A 25 27.37 -6.58 0.38
CA GLY A 25 26.48 -7.58 -0.22
C GLY A 25 26.60 -8.96 0.42
N SER A 26 27.80 -9.33 0.89
CA SER A 26 28.05 -10.56 1.65
C SER A 26 27.28 -10.65 2.97
N ALA A 27 26.89 -9.52 3.59
CA ALA A 27 26.09 -9.53 4.82
C ALA A 27 24.68 -10.11 4.59
N PHE A 28 24.15 -10.05 3.36
CA PHE A 28 22.85 -10.64 3.03
C PHE A 28 22.90 -12.17 2.89
N ASP A 29 24.08 -12.77 2.74
CA ASP A 29 24.23 -14.22 2.60
C ASP A 29 23.87 -14.95 3.90
N VAL A 30 24.15 -14.33 5.05
CA VAL A 30 23.87 -14.87 6.39
C VAL A 30 22.37 -15.05 6.61
N ALA A 31 21.55 -14.16 6.04
CA ALA A 31 20.10 -14.13 6.25
C ALA A 31 19.29 -14.66 5.05
N GLY A 32 19.95 -14.96 3.91
CA GLY A 32 19.28 -15.24 2.65
C GLY A 32 19.91 -16.32 1.78
N GLY A 33 21.07 -16.88 2.15
CA GLY A 33 21.79 -17.85 1.32
C GLY A 33 22.39 -17.23 0.04
N THR A 34 22.93 -18.07 -0.83
CA THR A 34 23.58 -17.65 -2.09
C THR A 34 22.91 -18.25 -3.32
N GLY A 35 23.09 -17.61 -4.48
CA GLY A 35 22.64 -18.14 -5.78
C GLY A 35 21.19 -17.82 -6.17
N PHE A 36 20.49 -17.03 -5.38
CA PHE A 36 19.14 -16.52 -5.69
C PHE A 36 18.91 -15.16 -5.02
N GLN A 37 17.86 -14.44 -5.44
CA GLN A 37 17.49 -13.15 -4.86
C GLN A 37 17.18 -13.27 -3.36
N ARG A 38 18.00 -12.60 -2.54
CA ARG A 38 17.90 -12.71 -1.08
C ARG A 38 16.76 -11.82 -0.56
N PRO A 39 15.96 -12.25 0.42
CA PRO A 39 14.81 -11.47 0.89
C PRO A 39 15.21 -10.11 1.46
N PHE A 40 16.28 -10.07 2.27
CA PHE A 40 16.78 -8.84 2.88
C PHE A 40 17.44 -7.91 1.88
N GLU A 41 18.15 -8.45 0.89
CA GLU A 41 18.69 -7.69 -0.24
C GLU A 41 17.58 -6.93 -0.97
N LEU A 42 16.49 -7.63 -1.33
CA LEU A 42 15.35 -7.01 -1.99
C LEU A 42 14.66 -5.97 -1.10
N ALA A 43 14.51 -6.25 0.20
CA ALA A 43 13.94 -5.30 1.14
C ALA A 43 14.80 -4.03 1.28
N THR A 44 16.13 -4.16 1.33
CA THR A 44 17.06 -3.02 1.35
C THR A 44 17.00 -2.22 0.06
N LEU A 45 16.89 -2.87 -1.11
CA LEU A 45 16.71 -2.17 -2.38
C LEU A 45 15.39 -1.39 -2.41
N ARG A 46 14.29 -2.00 -1.94
CA ARG A 46 13.00 -1.31 -1.83
C ARG A 46 13.08 -0.12 -0.89
N LEU A 47 13.74 -0.26 0.26
CA LEU A 47 13.95 0.84 1.19
C LEU A 47 14.77 1.96 0.56
N ARG A 48 15.88 1.64 -0.10
CA ARG A 48 16.72 2.63 -0.79
C ARG A 48 15.92 3.42 -1.83
N ASN A 49 15.11 2.73 -2.63
CA ASN A 49 14.25 3.37 -3.62
C ASN A 49 13.18 4.26 -2.96
N MET A 50 12.57 3.80 -1.86
CA MET A 50 11.61 4.63 -1.11
C MET A 50 12.27 5.89 -0.54
N VAL A 51 13.47 5.77 0.03
CA VAL A 51 14.21 6.91 0.61
C VAL A 51 14.55 7.95 -0.46
N GLU A 52 14.98 7.50 -1.63
CA GLU A 52 15.25 8.33 -2.79
C GLU A 52 13.98 9.05 -3.26
N ALA A 53 12.90 8.31 -3.52
CA ALA A 53 11.63 8.87 -3.98
C ALA A 53 11.01 9.85 -2.96
N LEU A 54 11.09 9.56 -1.66
CA LEU A 54 10.59 10.45 -0.61
C LEU A 54 11.49 11.67 -0.40
N GLY A 55 12.81 11.51 -0.52
CA GLY A 55 13.78 12.62 -0.43
C GLY A 55 13.62 13.62 -1.59
N HIS A 56 13.28 13.12 -2.78
CA HIS A 56 13.06 13.91 -3.99
C HIS A 56 11.58 14.05 -4.35
N TRP A 57 10.68 13.93 -3.37
CA TRP A 57 9.24 13.89 -3.60
C TRP A 57 8.72 15.01 -4.52
N ARG A 58 9.19 16.25 -4.35
CA ARG A 58 8.73 17.41 -5.14
C ARG A 58 9.20 17.38 -6.60
N THR A 59 10.28 16.64 -6.89
CA THR A 59 10.75 16.42 -8.26
C THR A 59 9.82 15.47 -9.02
N TYR A 60 9.30 14.45 -8.33
CA TYR A 60 8.44 13.43 -8.92
C TYR A 60 6.95 13.79 -8.86
N VAL A 61 6.53 14.46 -7.80
CA VAL A 61 5.15 14.87 -7.53
C VAL A 61 5.17 16.38 -7.26
N PRO A 62 5.10 17.22 -8.31
CA PRO A 62 5.21 18.67 -8.17
C PRO A 62 4.02 19.31 -7.46
N SER A 63 2.84 18.69 -7.54
CA SER A 63 1.64 19.06 -6.78
C SER A 63 1.02 17.83 -6.14
N GLY A 64 0.57 17.96 -4.89
CA GLY A 64 -0.19 16.92 -4.20
C GLY A 64 -1.52 16.59 -4.88
N GLU A 65 -2.05 17.52 -5.68
CA GLU A 65 -3.29 17.33 -6.45
C GLU A 65 -3.16 16.26 -7.54
N TYR A 66 -1.94 15.92 -7.97
CA TYR A 66 -1.69 14.88 -8.97
C TYR A 66 -1.58 13.48 -8.36
N VAL A 67 -1.57 13.39 -7.02
CA VAL A 67 -1.64 12.09 -6.35
C VAL A 67 -3.08 11.60 -6.48
N THR A 68 -3.28 10.51 -7.21
CA THR A 68 -4.60 9.92 -7.35
C THR A 68 -5.08 9.43 -5.99
N GLN A 69 -6.33 9.76 -5.67
CA GLN A 69 -7.01 9.24 -4.49
C GLN A 69 -7.25 7.75 -4.70
N ARG A 70 -6.59 6.90 -3.90
CA ARG A 70 -6.57 5.44 -4.11
C ARG A 70 -7.60 4.69 -3.27
N GLY A 71 -8.35 5.38 -2.40
CA GLY A 71 -9.27 4.78 -1.46
C GLY A 71 -10.63 5.46 -1.44
N GLY A 72 -11.66 4.65 -1.17
CA GLY A 72 -13.01 5.12 -0.92
C GLY A 72 -13.97 3.95 -0.71
N THR A 73 -15.07 4.21 -0.02
CA THR A 73 -16.17 3.26 0.15
C THR A 73 -17.44 3.86 -0.43
N PHE A 74 -18.15 3.08 -1.23
CA PHE A 74 -19.40 3.48 -1.86
C PHE A 74 -20.45 2.41 -1.59
N LEU A 75 -21.68 2.83 -1.30
CA LEU A 75 -22.84 1.97 -1.21
C LEU A 75 -23.85 2.38 -2.27
N PHE A 76 -24.38 1.39 -2.97
CA PHE A 76 -25.42 1.56 -3.97
C PHE A 76 -26.63 0.69 -3.62
N ASP A 77 -27.82 1.14 -3.97
CA ASP A 77 -29.04 0.32 -3.92
C ASP A 77 -29.13 -0.64 -5.12
N ALA A 78 -30.21 -1.42 -5.17
CA ALA A 78 -30.46 -2.37 -6.26
C ALA A 78 -30.73 -1.69 -7.63
N GLN A 79 -31.11 -0.40 -7.61
CA GLN A 79 -31.39 0.42 -8.79
C GLN A 79 -30.14 1.19 -9.24
N GLY A 80 -29.03 1.07 -8.51
CA GLY A 80 -27.77 1.77 -8.78
C GLY A 80 -27.72 3.20 -8.25
N ALA A 81 -28.67 3.62 -7.40
CA ALA A 81 -28.60 4.91 -6.73
C ALA A 81 -27.59 4.84 -5.57
N MET A 82 -26.81 5.92 -5.41
CA MET A 82 -25.77 6.00 -4.39
C MET A 82 -26.38 6.34 -3.03
N LEU A 83 -26.21 5.45 -2.04
CA LEU A 83 -26.73 5.59 -0.67
C LEU A 83 -25.68 6.14 0.30
N TYR A 84 -24.40 5.88 0.03
CA TYR A 84 -23.28 6.34 0.85
C TYR A 84 -22.03 6.50 0.00
N GLU A 85 -21.24 7.54 0.29
CA GLU A 85 -19.95 7.80 -0.30
C GLU A 85 -18.96 8.26 0.78
N TYR A 86 -17.79 7.64 0.75
CA TYR A 86 -16.61 8.10 1.45
C TYR A 86 -15.43 8.11 0.49
N GLY A 87 -14.90 9.30 0.21
CA GLY A 87 -13.61 9.47 -0.46
C GLY A 87 -12.47 9.54 0.55
N ASP A 88 -11.42 8.75 0.35
CA ASP A 88 -10.22 8.79 1.20
C ASP A 88 -9.54 10.16 1.18
N ARG A 89 -9.35 10.81 2.32
CA ARG A 89 -8.65 12.10 2.38
C ARG A 89 -7.12 11.97 2.44
N GLY A 90 -6.61 10.74 2.47
CA GLY A 90 -5.20 10.43 2.55
C GLY A 90 -4.76 9.41 1.51
N LEU A 91 -3.83 8.55 1.91
CA LEU A 91 -3.24 7.50 1.06
C LEU A 91 -3.72 6.08 1.41
N LEU A 92 -4.31 5.90 2.59
CA LEU A 92 -4.62 4.59 3.17
C LEU A 92 -6.03 4.53 3.81
N GLY A 93 -6.79 5.62 3.75
CA GLY A 93 -8.15 5.61 4.26
C GLY A 93 -9.05 4.86 3.28
N PHE A 94 -10.05 4.16 3.81
CA PHE A 94 -11.01 3.46 2.96
C PHE A 94 -12.43 3.58 3.50
N ALA A 95 -12.62 3.85 4.79
CA ALA A 95 -13.91 4.12 5.41
C ALA A 95 -13.80 5.31 6.36
N GLU A 96 -14.90 6.01 6.60
CA GLU A 96 -14.98 7.15 7.51
C GLU A 96 -14.56 6.78 8.94
N ASN A 97 -14.94 5.59 9.40
CA ASN A 97 -14.47 4.99 10.64
C ASN A 97 -13.59 3.77 10.34
N MET A 98 -12.27 3.92 10.38
CA MET A 98 -11.36 2.81 10.11
C MET A 98 -11.39 1.68 11.16
N SER A 99 -11.78 1.99 12.41
CA SER A 99 -11.87 0.98 13.49
C SER A 99 -13.13 0.12 13.35
N ASN A 100 -14.17 0.65 12.71
CA ASN A 100 -15.36 -0.11 12.31
C ASN A 100 -15.78 0.30 10.88
N PRO A 101 -15.15 -0.26 9.84
CA PRO A 101 -15.35 0.18 8.46
C PRO A 101 -16.78 0.07 7.94
N LEU A 102 -17.60 -0.77 8.59
CA LEU A 102 -18.97 -1.03 8.20
C LEU A 102 -20.00 -0.24 9.02
N SER A 103 -19.59 0.68 9.89
CA SER A 103 -20.51 1.44 10.74
C SER A 103 -21.55 2.24 9.94
N PHE A 104 -21.27 2.56 8.68
CA PHE A 104 -22.22 3.23 7.78
C PHE A 104 -23.47 2.36 7.47
N LEU A 105 -23.37 1.03 7.63
CA LEU A 105 -24.48 0.10 7.43
C LEU A 105 -25.48 0.15 8.58
N ASP A 106 -25.07 0.54 9.79
CA ASP A 106 -25.96 0.57 10.96
C ASP A 106 -27.17 1.50 10.73
N ALA A 107 -26.93 2.62 10.04
CA ALA A 107 -27.98 3.56 9.63
C ALA A 107 -28.95 2.96 8.60
N GLN A 108 -28.48 2.04 7.74
CA GLN A 108 -29.27 1.43 6.66
C GLN A 108 -30.01 0.16 7.10
N LEU A 109 -29.44 -0.60 8.05
CA LEU A 109 -30.03 -1.82 8.59
C LEU A 109 -31.08 -1.56 9.68
N SER A 110 -31.11 -0.35 10.22
CA SER A 110 -32.09 0.08 11.23
C SER A 110 -33.43 0.54 10.61
N GLU A 111 -33.47 0.76 9.29
CA GLU A 111 -34.69 1.00 8.53
C GLU A 111 -35.41 -0.35 8.29
N PRO A 112 -36.66 -0.55 8.76
CA PRO A 112 -37.41 -1.74 8.40
C PRO A 112 -37.67 -1.70 6.89
N SER A 113 -37.17 -2.72 6.19
CA SER A 113 -37.44 -3.00 4.79
C SER A 113 -38.95 -2.92 4.51
N SER A 114 -39.38 -1.76 4.04
CA SER A 114 -40.78 -1.47 3.70
C SER A 114 -40.95 -1.59 2.19
N THR A 115 -40.52 -2.71 1.60
CA THR A 115 -40.97 -3.10 0.26
C THR A 115 -40.72 -4.59 -0.01
N LEU A 116 -41.53 -5.46 0.60
CA LEU A 116 -41.71 -6.84 0.14
C LEU A 116 -43.18 -7.26 -0.01
N GLU A 117 -44.13 -6.32 -0.05
CA GLU A 117 -45.50 -6.64 -0.46
C GLU A 117 -46.02 -5.56 -1.41
N ALA A 118 -46.10 -5.89 -2.70
CA ALA A 118 -47.32 -5.79 -3.50
C ALA A 118 -47.06 -6.06 -5.00
N VAL A 119 -47.66 -7.17 -5.46
CA VAL A 119 -48.00 -7.60 -6.83
C VAL A 119 -46.89 -8.24 -7.69
#